data_AF-A0A7M2SR15-F1
#
_entry.id   AF-A0A7M2SR15-F1
#
_cell.length_a   1.000
_cell.length_b   1.000
_cell.length_c   1.000
_cell.angle_alpha   90.00
_cell.angle_beta   90.00
_cell.angle_gamma   90.00
#
_symmetry.space_group_name_H-M   'P 1'
#
loop_
_entity.id
_entity.type
_entity.pdbx_description
1 polymer ?
#
loop_
_entity_poly.entity_id
_entity_poly.type
_entity_poly.pdbx_seq_one_letter_code
_entity_poly.pdbx_strand_id
1 'polypeptide(L)'
;MREFIVEADGGSRGNPGPAGYGAVVIDAATGQTLAEAAEYIGVATNNVAEYRGLLAGLRAAHELDPSATVHVRMDSKLVIEQMTGRWRIKHPDMKPLAAQAARVFPALQVTYEWIPREQNKHADRLANEAMDAGKRGEQWSAAASTAELAAADAKAESAAADAKAEADVRAARTVATPSTGWGAADMGAPATFVLLRHGETPLTPEKRFSGSGGTDPSLSDIGREQAERVGAALARRGTIQAVVASPLARTRETAGIVAARLGLDVAIDDGLRETDFGAWEGLTFGEVRERYPDDLDTWLADPEARPTGDGESFVATATRIAATRDKLIAAYAGRTVLLVTHVTPIKTFVRLALGAPPESLFRMELSAASLSAVAYYADGNASVRLLNDTSHLR
;
A
#
# COMPACT_ATOMS: atom_id res chain seq x y z
N MET A 1 -9.09 38.64 -4.86
CA MET A 1 -8.98 37.77 -3.67
C MET A 1 -7.62 37.12 -3.80
N ARG A 2 -6.82 37.13 -2.72
CA ARG A 2 -5.49 36.52 -2.76
C ARG A 2 -5.65 35.00 -2.81
N GLU A 3 -4.75 34.33 -3.50
CA GLU A 3 -4.75 32.88 -3.61
C GLU A 3 -3.45 32.33 -3.00
N PHE A 4 -3.61 31.37 -2.10
CA PHE A 4 -2.49 30.67 -1.47
C PHE A 4 -2.49 29.21 -1.89
N ILE A 5 -1.29 28.68 -2.07
CA ILE A 5 -1.08 27.24 -2.17
C ILE A 5 -0.55 26.75 -0.83
N VAL A 6 -1.19 25.75 -0.26
CA VAL A 6 -0.74 25.09 0.97
C VAL A 6 -0.25 23.70 0.62
N GLU A 7 1.03 23.45 0.80
CA GLU A 7 1.62 22.12 0.74
C GLU A 7 1.88 21.59 2.14
N ALA A 8 1.55 20.32 2.38
CA ALA A 8 1.76 19.70 3.68
C ALA A 8 2.10 18.21 3.54
N ASP A 9 2.87 17.71 4.49
CA ASP A 9 3.25 16.31 4.63
C ASP A 9 3.38 15.92 6.12
N GLY A 10 3.36 14.62 6.41
CA GLY A 10 3.60 14.07 7.73
C GLY A 10 4.18 12.67 7.68
N GLY A 11 5.16 12.42 8.55
CA GLY A 11 5.90 11.17 8.63
C GLY A 11 5.77 10.49 10.00
N SER A 12 5.91 9.17 10.03
CA SER A 12 6.07 8.37 11.26
C SER A 12 7.10 7.26 11.10
N ARG A 13 8.15 7.25 11.94
CA ARG A 13 9.22 6.25 11.93
C ARG A 13 8.79 5.01 12.72
N GLY A 14 8.30 3.97 12.04
CA GLY A 14 7.79 2.75 12.68
C GLY A 14 6.29 2.74 12.95
N ASN A 15 5.51 3.44 12.12
CA ASN A 15 4.05 3.63 12.14
C ASN A 15 3.20 2.59 12.93
N PRO A 16 2.70 2.91 14.16
CA PRO A 16 2.89 4.16 14.89
C PRO A 16 4.28 4.27 15.53
N GLY A 17 4.92 5.41 15.36
CA GLY A 17 6.23 5.70 15.95
C GLY A 17 6.48 7.21 16.06
N PRO A 18 7.72 7.64 16.36
CA PRO A 18 8.11 9.04 16.37
C PRO A 18 7.71 9.73 15.05
N ALA A 19 6.90 10.77 15.17
CA ALA A 19 6.20 11.40 14.07
C ALA A 19 6.35 12.92 14.08
N GLY A 20 6.29 13.52 12.89
CA GLY A 20 6.38 14.96 12.69
C GLY A 20 5.68 15.36 11.40
N TYR A 21 5.36 16.64 11.28
CA TYR A 21 4.74 17.20 10.08
C TYR A 21 5.52 18.40 9.56
N GLY A 22 5.29 18.71 8.29
CA GLY A 22 5.77 19.91 7.62
C GLY A 22 4.66 20.52 6.78
N ALA A 23 4.59 21.85 6.72
CA ALA A 23 3.66 22.60 5.90
C ALA A 23 4.30 23.90 5.41
N VAL A 24 3.94 24.31 4.19
CA VAL A 24 4.40 25.54 3.56
C VAL A 24 3.24 26.26 2.90
N VAL A 25 3.19 27.58 3.07
CA VAL A 25 2.22 28.47 2.41
C VAL A 25 2.95 29.26 1.34
N ILE A 26 2.44 29.22 0.11
CA ILE A 26 3.05 29.81 -1.08
C ILE A 26 2.06 30.81 -1.68
N ASP A 27 2.54 31.98 -2.10
CA ASP A 27 1.73 32.93 -2.88
C ASP A 27 1.53 32.35 -4.29
N ALA A 28 0.27 32.10 -4.68
CA ALA A 28 -0.02 31.43 -5.95
C ALA A 28 0.36 32.29 -7.17
N ALA A 29 0.43 33.62 -7.02
CA ALA A 29 0.76 34.52 -8.13
C ALA A 29 2.28 34.64 -8.35
N THR A 30 3.07 34.56 -7.28
CA THR A 30 4.54 34.77 -7.35
C THR A 30 5.35 33.49 -7.19
N GLY A 31 4.75 32.42 -6.65
CA GLY A 31 5.46 31.19 -6.27
C GLY A 31 6.36 31.35 -5.03
N GLN A 32 6.29 32.49 -4.33
CA GLN A 32 7.11 32.75 -3.16
C GLN A 32 6.57 32.03 -1.93
N THR A 33 7.43 31.33 -1.20
CA THR A 33 7.12 30.82 0.15
C THR A 33 6.88 31.99 1.11
N LEU A 34 5.69 32.04 1.68
CA LEU A 34 5.26 33.07 2.64
C LEU A 34 5.40 32.61 4.09
N ALA A 35 5.20 31.31 4.37
CA ALA A 35 5.30 30.74 5.70
C ALA A 35 5.71 29.26 5.65
N GLU A 36 6.47 28.81 6.64
CA GLU A 36 6.78 27.40 6.90
C GLU A 36 6.34 27.05 8.32
N ALA A 37 5.78 25.85 8.51
CA ALA A 37 5.43 25.30 9.82
C ALA A 37 5.86 23.84 9.88
N ALA A 38 6.58 23.46 10.93
CA ALA A 38 6.93 22.06 11.16
C ALA A 38 7.03 21.78 12.66
N GLU A 39 6.65 20.57 13.08
CA GLU A 39 6.63 20.20 14.49
C GLU A 39 6.81 18.70 14.68
N TYR A 40 7.59 18.32 15.69
CA TYR A 40 7.63 16.96 16.20
C TYR A 40 6.43 16.73 17.13
N ILE A 41 5.63 15.72 16.85
CA ILE A 41 4.34 15.50 17.52
C ILE A 41 4.34 14.30 18.47
N GLY A 42 5.51 13.76 18.79
CA GLY A 42 5.64 12.56 19.63
C GLY A 42 5.35 11.28 18.85
N VAL A 43 4.70 10.31 19.49
CA VAL A 43 4.32 9.05 18.85
C VAL A 43 2.94 9.18 18.21
N ALA A 44 2.87 9.04 16.88
CA ALA A 44 1.64 9.08 16.12
C ALA A 44 1.73 8.21 14.87
N THR A 45 0.58 7.94 14.22
CA THR A 45 0.56 7.31 12.90
C THR A 45 0.88 8.30 11.79
N ASN A 46 1.26 7.79 10.61
CA ASN A 46 1.54 8.64 9.44
C ASN A 46 0.37 9.58 9.12
N ASN A 47 -0.84 9.02 9.04
CA ASN A 47 -2.04 9.78 8.68
C ASN A 47 -2.40 10.86 9.72
N VAL A 48 -2.10 10.62 11.01
CA VAL A 48 -2.29 11.63 12.05
C VAL A 48 -1.28 12.78 11.86
N ALA A 49 -0.04 12.47 11.49
CA ALA A 49 0.96 13.49 11.17
C ALA A 49 0.56 14.33 9.96
N GLU A 50 0.12 13.70 8.87
CA GLU A 50 -0.34 14.39 7.65
C GLU A 50 -1.52 15.33 7.93
N TYR A 51 -2.51 14.88 8.72
CA TYR A 51 -3.63 15.73 9.13
C TYR A 51 -3.21 16.92 9.98
N ARG A 52 -2.18 16.77 10.82
CA ARG A 52 -1.62 17.87 11.59
C ARG A 52 -0.88 18.86 10.68
N GLY A 53 -0.13 18.36 9.69
CA GLY A 53 0.50 19.19 8.65
C GLY A 53 -0.53 20.04 7.90
N LEU A 54 -1.60 19.42 7.41
CA LEU A 54 -2.70 20.13 6.75
C LEU A 54 -3.28 21.24 7.64
N LEU A 55 -3.61 20.90 8.90
CA LEU A 55 -4.19 21.85 9.83
C LEU A 55 -3.24 23.02 10.11
N ALA A 56 -1.94 22.76 10.26
CA ALA A 56 -0.92 23.78 10.46
C ALA A 56 -0.80 24.71 9.23
N GLY A 57 -0.75 24.14 8.02
CA GLY A 57 -0.69 24.91 6.77
C GLY A 57 -1.92 25.79 6.55
N LEU A 58 -3.12 25.26 6.81
CA LEU A 58 -4.36 26.06 6.73
C LEU A 58 -4.37 27.19 7.76
N ARG A 59 -3.91 26.95 9.00
CA ARG A 59 -3.83 28.01 10.01
C ARG A 59 -2.85 29.11 9.62
N ALA A 60 -1.67 28.74 9.13
CA ALA A 60 -0.67 29.69 8.64
C ALA A 60 -1.22 30.54 7.47
N ALA A 61 -1.94 29.91 6.52
CA ALA A 61 -2.59 30.64 5.44
C ALA A 61 -3.69 31.59 5.95
N HIS A 62 -4.47 31.17 6.94
CA HIS A 62 -5.50 32.00 7.57
C HIS A 62 -4.92 33.19 8.33
N GLU A 63 -3.78 33.03 9.00
CA GLU A 63 -3.07 34.12 9.67
C GLU A 63 -2.57 35.17 8.66
N LEU A 64 -2.19 34.76 7.45
CA LEU A 64 -1.75 35.65 6.38
C LEU A 64 -2.91 36.43 5.75
N ASP A 65 -4.01 35.77 5.42
CA ASP A 65 -5.23 36.39 4.90
C ASP A 65 -6.46 35.47 5.08
N PRO A 66 -7.34 35.75 6.07
CA PRO A 66 -8.57 34.98 6.29
C PRO A 66 -9.56 34.98 5.12
N SER A 67 -9.43 35.94 4.20
CA SER A 67 -10.32 36.11 3.04
C SER A 67 -9.79 35.44 1.77
N ALA A 68 -8.56 34.89 1.79
CA ALA A 68 -7.95 34.24 0.65
C ALA A 68 -8.68 32.95 0.22
N THR A 69 -8.51 32.58 -1.05
CA THR A 69 -8.73 31.20 -1.48
C THR A 69 -7.48 30.38 -1.24
N VAL A 70 -7.65 29.13 -0.83
CA VAL A 70 -6.56 28.21 -0.55
C VAL A 70 -6.68 26.98 -1.43
N HIS A 71 -5.61 26.71 -2.17
CA HIS A 71 -5.42 25.48 -2.91
C HIS A 71 -4.48 24.57 -2.13
N VAL A 72 -5.04 23.55 -1.48
CA VAL A 72 -4.26 22.57 -0.74
C VAL A 72 -3.72 21.53 -1.72
N ARG A 73 -2.39 21.34 -1.72
CA ARG A 73 -1.71 20.28 -2.47
C ARG A 73 -1.01 19.34 -1.49
N MET A 74 -1.35 18.07 -1.49
CA MET A 74 -0.67 17.09 -0.64
C MET A 74 -0.45 15.78 -1.39
N ASP A 75 0.60 15.05 -1.06
CA ASP A 75 0.85 13.70 -1.58
C ASP A 75 0.10 12.61 -0.80
N SER A 76 -0.56 12.97 0.31
CA SER A 76 -1.53 12.10 0.99
C SER A 76 -2.90 12.11 0.30
N LYS A 77 -3.10 11.12 -0.58
CA LYS A 77 -4.40 10.89 -1.23
C LYS A 77 -5.52 10.63 -0.22
N LEU A 78 -5.20 9.95 0.89
CA LEU A 78 -6.16 9.71 1.97
C LEU A 78 -6.71 11.02 2.52
N VAL A 79 -5.84 11.97 2.87
CA VAL A 79 -6.23 13.26 3.43
C VAL A 79 -7.03 14.07 2.41
N ILE A 80 -6.56 14.15 1.17
CA ILE A 80 -7.25 14.86 0.08
C ILE A 80 -8.66 14.31 -0.15
N GLU A 81 -8.82 12.99 -0.27
CA GLU A 81 -10.11 12.35 -0.51
C GLU A 81 -11.07 12.47 0.69
N GLN A 82 -10.55 12.46 1.90
CA GLN A 82 -11.35 12.65 3.11
C GLN A 82 -11.80 14.11 3.28
N MET A 83 -10.93 15.08 3.01
CA MET A 83 -11.24 16.51 3.12
C MET A 83 -12.14 17.02 2.00
N THR A 84 -12.09 16.39 0.83
CA THR A 84 -13.07 16.62 -0.26
C THR A 84 -14.43 15.96 0.01
N GLY A 85 -14.58 15.20 1.10
CA GLY A 85 -15.81 14.52 1.48
C GLY A 85 -16.13 13.27 0.65
N ARG A 86 -15.25 12.88 -0.29
CA ARG A 86 -15.42 11.66 -1.10
C ARG A 86 -15.22 10.41 -0.26
N TRP A 87 -14.31 10.45 0.72
CA TRP A 87 -14.01 9.31 1.59
C TRP A 87 -14.43 9.59 3.04
N ARG A 88 -14.98 8.57 3.72
CA ARG A 88 -15.41 8.68 5.12
C ARG A 88 -14.23 8.55 6.08
N ILE A 89 -14.08 9.51 6.99
CA ILE A 89 -13.09 9.45 8.07
C ILE A 89 -13.62 8.52 9.18
N LYS A 90 -13.02 7.33 9.30
CA LYS A 90 -13.40 6.34 10.32
C LYS A 90 -12.55 6.41 11.58
N HIS A 91 -11.27 6.76 11.44
CA HIS A 91 -10.29 6.74 12.53
C HIS A 91 -10.63 7.77 13.62
N PRO A 92 -10.70 7.39 14.91
CA PRO A 92 -11.11 8.29 15.99
C PRO A 92 -10.19 9.51 16.11
N ASP A 93 -8.88 9.34 15.93
CA ASP A 93 -7.92 10.44 16.07
C ASP A 93 -7.91 11.42 14.89
N MET A 94 -8.38 10.98 13.71
CA MET A 94 -8.41 11.83 12.51
C MET A 94 -9.69 12.67 12.42
N LYS A 95 -10.82 12.16 12.94
CA LYS A 95 -12.09 12.90 12.98
C LYS A 95 -11.98 14.30 13.60
N PRO A 96 -11.36 14.50 14.79
CA PRO A 96 -11.23 15.83 15.37
C PRO A 96 -10.27 16.73 14.56
N LEU A 97 -9.23 16.17 13.95
CA LEU A 97 -8.28 16.94 13.13
C LEU A 97 -8.94 17.44 11.83
N ALA A 98 -9.69 16.58 11.15
CA ALA A 98 -10.46 16.95 9.97
C ALA A 98 -11.53 18.00 10.28
N ALA A 99 -12.25 17.84 11.41
CA ALA A 99 -13.24 18.82 11.85
C ALA A 99 -12.61 20.18 12.19
N GLN A 100 -11.39 20.20 12.72
CA GLN A 100 -10.65 21.44 12.95
C GLN A 100 -10.20 22.06 11.62
N ALA A 101 -9.61 21.29 10.71
CA ALA A 101 -9.15 21.76 9.41
C ALA A 101 -10.30 22.37 8.58
N ALA A 102 -11.45 21.70 8.55
CA ALA A 102 -12.64 22.18 7.84
C ALA A 102 -13.28 23.45 8.44
N ARG A 103 -12.88 23.87 9.64
CA ARG A 103 -13.35 25.11 10.29
C ARG A 103 -12.41 26.29 10.08
N VAL A 104 -11.18 26.07 9.59
CA VAL A 104 -10.21 27.16 9.41
C VAL A 104 -10.66 28.12 8.31
N PHE A 105 -11.17 27.59 7.20
CA PHE A 105 -11.75 28.35 6.11
C PHE A 105 -13.16 27.85 5.77
N PRO A 106 -14.07 28.73 5.34
CA PRO A 106 -15.27 28.35 4.60
C PRO A 106 -15.00 27.34 3.49
N ALA A 107 -15.89 26.35 3.32
CA ALA A 107 -15.72 25.26 2.36
C ALA A 107 -15.56 25.74 0.90
N LEU A 108 -16.12 26.91 0.54
CA LEU A 108 -16.01 27.49 -0.80
C LEU A 108 -14.66 28.15 -1.08
N GLN A 109 -13.84 28.39 -0.05
CA GLN A 109 -12.51 28.99 -0.19
C GLN A 109 -11.40 27.96 -0.30
N VAL A 110 -11.67 26.67 -0.02
CA VAL A 110 -10.63 25.63 -0.02
C VAL A 110 -10.88 24.63 -1.12
N THR A 111 -9.86 24.41 -1.94
CA THR A 111 -9.80 23.29 -2.90
C THR A 111 -8.66 22.36 -2.50
N TYR A 112 -8.78 21.10 -2.91
CA TYR A 112 -7.82 20.06 -2.54
C TYR A 112 -7.39 19.33 -3.81
N GLU A 113 -6.09 19.24 -4.02
CA GLU A 113 -5.42 18.53 -5.09
C GLU A 113 -4.43 17.53 -4.49
N TRP A 114 -4.44 16.32 -5.05
CA TRP A 114 -3.38 15.37 -4.77
C TRP A 114 -2.21 15.63 -5.73
N ILE A 115 -1.00 15.73 -5.20
CA ILE A 115 0.22 15.88 -6.00
C ILE A 115 1.17 14.69 -5.78
N PRO A 116 1.95 14.25 -6.77
CA PRO A 116 3.00 13.26 -6.57
C PRO A 116 4.03 13.70 -5.52
N ARG A 117 4.58 12.74 -4.76
CA ARG A 117 5.59 13.02 -3.71
C ARG A 117 6.81 13.78 -4.20
N GLU A 118 7.23 13.54 -5.45
CA GLU A 118 8.33 14.27 -6.08
C GLU A 118 8.07 15.78 -6.24
N GLN A 119 6.80 16.20 -6.14
CA GLN A 119 6.36 17.58 -6.19
C GLN A 119 6.13 18.17 -4.78
N ASN A 120 6.02 17.34 -3.73
CA ASN A 120 5.82 17.76 -2.33
C ASN A 120 7.12 17.80 -1.49
N LYS A 121 8.28 17.95 -2.15
CA LYS A 121 9.62 17.84 -1.51
C LYS A 121 9.84 18.85 -0.38
N HIS A 122 9.22 20.02 -0.46
CA HIS A 122 9.39 21.07 0.56
C HIS A 122 8.75 20.66 1.88
N ALA A 123 7.48 20.24 1.86
CA ALA A 123 6.79 19.80 3.05
C ALA A 123 7.39 18.49 3.62
N ASP A 124 7.81 17.55 2.75
CA ASP A 124 8.52 16.33 3.16
C ASP A 124 9.83 16.63 3.89
N ARG A 125 10.63 17.58 3.38
CA ARG A 125 11.85 18.04 4.07
C ARG A 125 11.53 18.58 5.46
N LEU A 126 10.53 19.44 5.58
CA LEU A 126 10.11 20.03 6.85
C LEU A 126 9.65 18.96 7.86
N ALA A 127 8.87 17.96 7.41
CA ALA A 127 8.44 16.86 8.25
C ALA A 127 9.62 16.02 8.77
N ASN A 128 10.62 15.77 7.92
CA ASN A 128 11.84 15.05 8.28
C ASN A 128 12.71 15.85 9.27
N GLU A 129 12.93 17.15 9.01
CA GLU A 129 13.65 18.04 9.92
C GLU A 129 12.99 18.09 11.31
N ALA A 130 11.66 18.16 11.35
CA ALA A 130 10.90 18.12 12.58
C ALA A 130 11.10 16.81 13.35
N MET A 131 11.00 15.65 12.69
CA MET A 131 11.27 14.35 13.33
C MET A 131 12.71 14.22 13.84
N ASP A 132 13.68 14.79 13.13
CA ASP A 132 15.07 14.79 13.55
C ASP A 132 15.35 15.72 14.74
N ALA A 133 14.73 16.91 14.77
CA ALA A 133 14.76 17.80 15.93
C ALA A 133 14.15 17.12 17.17
N GLY A 134 12.98 16.49 17.00
CA GLY A 134 12.33 15.73 18.05
C GLY A 134 13.19 14.59 18.62
N LYS A 135 13.92 13.88 17.75
CA LYS A 135 14.87 12.84 18.16
C LYS A 135 16.02 13.39 19.01
N ARG A 136 16.42 14.66 18.81
CA ARG A 136 17.43 15.36 19.62
C ARG A 136 16.85 16.01 20.88
N GLY A 137 15.53 15.95 21.08
CA GLY A 137 14.85 16.65 22.18
C GLY A 137 14.70 18.16 21.94
N GLU A 138 14.84 18.60 20.70
CA GLU A 138 14.75 20.00 20.29
C GLU A 138 13.39 20.28 19.62
N GLN A 139 12.96 21.55 19.64
CA GLN A 139 11.87 22.02 18.79
C GLN A 139 12.45 22.45 17.43
N TRP A 140 11.71 22.19 16.36
CA TRP A 140 12.07 22.71 15.04
C TRP A 140 11.98 24.24 15.03
N SER A 141 12.90 24.89 14.29
CA SER A 141 12.94 26.34 14.12
C SER A 141 13.18 26.68 12.66
N ALA A 142 12.39 27.61 12.12
CA ALA A 142 12.52 28.06 10.74
C ALA A 142 13.92 28.64 10.42
N ALA A 143 14.62 29.22 11.41
CA ALA A 143 15.99 29.73 11.22
C ALA A 143 17.05 28.63 11.01
N ALA A 144 16.72 27.38 11.34
CA ALA A 144 17.58 26.21 11.10
C ALA A 144 17.18 25.41 9.84
N SER A 145 16.11 25.84 9.13
CA SER A 145 15.63 25.27 7.87
C SER A 145 16.65 25.55 6.77
N THR A 146 17.06 24.52 6.02
CA THR A 146 18.11 24.62 4.97
C THR A 146 17.60 25.19 3.64
N ALA A 147 16.81 26.27 3.70
CA ALA A 147 16.08 26.81 2.55
C ALA A 147 16.93 27.59 1.52
N GLU A 148 18.16 28.02 1.84
CA GLU A 148 18.90 28.99 1.00
C GLU A 148 19.76 28.41 -0.15
N LEU A 149 19.83 27.09 -0.38
CA LEU A 149 20.82 26.52 -1.33
C LEU A 149 20.30 26.02 -2.69
N ALA A 150 19.02 26.18 -3.04
CA ALA A 150 18.48 25.60 -4.29
C ALA A 150 17.72 26.56 -5.23
N ALA A 151 17.65 27.86 -4.91
CA ALA A 151 16.86 28.82 -5.70
C ALA A 151 17.61 29.48 -6.87
N ALA A 152 18.91 29.26 -7.02
CA ALA A 152 19.73 29.93 -8.04
C ALA A 152 19.82 29.17 -9.38
N ASP A 153 19.69 27.84 -9.39
CA ASP A 153 19.96 27.04 -10.60
C ASP A 153 18.71 26.75 -11.47
N ALA A 154 17.50 26.88 -10.94
CA ALA A 154 16.27 26.53 -11.66
C ALA A 154 15.79 27.59 -12.68
N LYS A 155 16.36 28.80 -12.66
CA LYS A 155 15.92 29.92 -13.51
C LYS A 155 16.52 29.94 -14.92
N ALA A 156 17.52 29.09 -15.20
CA ALA A 156 18.24 29.11 -16.47
C ALA A 156 17.70 28.11 -17.53
N GLU A 157 16.98 27.05 -17.13
CA GLU A 157 16.57 25.98 -18.05
C GLU A 157 15.14 26.12 -18.62
N SER A 158 14.28 26.96 -18.03
CA SER A 158 12.86 27.03 -18.42
C SER A 158 12.58 27.84 -19.69
N ALA A 159 13.55 28.60 -20.22
CA ALA A 159 13.32 29.51 -21.35
C ALA A 159 13.44 28.84 -22.74
N ALA A 160 13.90 27.58 -22.82
CA ALA A 160 14.18 26.91 -24.09
C ALA A 160 13.13 25.85 -24.52
N ALA A 161 12.19 25.48 -23.64
CA ALA A 161 11.27 24.36 -23.88
C ALA A 161 9.92 24.74 -24.53
N ASP A 162 9.51 26.00 -24.45
CA ASP A 162 8.15 26.43 -24.82
C ASP A 162 7.86 26.45 -26.34
N ALA A 163 8.88 26.42 -27.19
CA ALA A 163 8.69 26.48 -28.64
C ALA A 163 8.38 25.12 -29.31
N LYS A 164 8.57 23.99 -28.61
CA LYS A 164 8.39 22.64 -29.18
C LYS A 164 7.06 21.99 -28.80
N ALA A 165 6.40 22.48 -27.74
CA ALA A 165 5.17 21.90 -27.21
C ALA A 165 3.92 22.21 -28.06
N GLU A 166 3.88 23.32 -28.80
CA GLU A 166 2.69 23.70 -29.58
C GLU A 166 2.46 22.83 -30.84
N ALA A 167 3.50 22.16 -31.35
CA ALA A 167 3.40 21.34 -32.56
C ALA A 167 2.80 19.94 -32.30
N ASP A 168 3.04 19.35 -31.12
CA ASP A 168 2.55 18.00 -30.77
C ASP A 168 1.07 17.98 -30.32
N VAL A 169 0.54 19.11 -29.87
CA VAL A 169 -0.86 19.23 -29.39
C VAL A 169 -1.90 19.02 -30.50
N ARG A 170 -1.54 19.19 -31.78
CA ARG A 170 -2.47 18.94 -32.91
C ARG A 170 -2.54 17.49 -33.36
N ALA A 171 -1.53 16.65 -33.07
CA ALA A 171 -1.51 15.25 -33.50
C ALA A 171 -2.24 14.30 -32.53
N ALA A 172 -2.32 14.64 -31.24
CA ALA A 172 -2.95 13.79 -30.21
C ALA A 172 -4.49 13.84 -30.16
N ARG A 173 -5.15 14.60 -31.05
CA ARG A 173 -6.61 14.78 -31.04
C ARG A 173 -7.40 13.70 -31.77
N THR A 174 -6.75 12.65 -32.26
CA THR A 174 -7.42 11.52 -32.91
C THR A 174 -7.10 10.26 -32.11
N VAL A 175 -8.14 9.57 -31.64
CA VAL A 175 -8.14 8.36 -30.80
C VAL A 175 -8.04 8.60 -29.28
N ALA A 176 -9.10 9.19 -28.71
CA ALA A 176 -9.48 8.92 -27.32
C ALA A 176 -10.96 8.51 -27.28
N THR A 177 -11.21 7.21 -27.17
CA THR A 177 -12.48 6.69 -26.67
C THR A 177 -12.59 7.00 -25.17
N PRO A 178 -13.74 7.46 -24.67
CA PRO A 178 -13.86 7.88 -23.27
C PRO A 178 -13.78 6.67 -22.32
N SER A 179 -12.92 6.78 -21.31
CA SER A 179 -12.83 5.83 -20.20
C SER A 179 -14.06 5.95 -19.30
N THR A 180 -14.96 4.98 -19.38
CA THR A 180 -16.08 4.84 -18.44
C THR A 180 -15.58 4.18 -17.15
N GLY A 181 -15.40 4.96 -16.08
CA GLY A 181 -15.12 4.44 -14.73
C GLY A 181 -14.65 5.51 -13.74
N TRP A 182 -14.64 5.19 -12.44
CA TRP A 182 -14.03 5.97 -11.34
C TRP A 182 -12.48 5.95 -11.42
N GLY A 183 -11.91 6.18 -12.59
CA GLY A 183 -10.47 6.15 -12.86
C GLY A 183 -9.94 7.52 -13.28
N ALA A 184 -8.88 7.96 -12.60
CA ALA A 184 -8.15 9.21 -12.85
C ALA A 184 -7.24 9.12 -14.09
N ALA A 185 -6.54 10.24 -14.37
CA ALA A 185 -5.48 10.39 -15.36
C ALA A 185 -4.46 9.23 -15.36
N ASP A 186 -3.78 9.03 -16.48
CA ASP A 186 -2.85 7.92 -16.74
C ASP A 186 -1.69 7.88 -15.72
N MET A 187 -1.81 7.01 -14.69
CA MET A 187 -0.84 6.82 -13.60
C MET A 187 0.28 5.82 -13.94
N GLY A 188 0.41 5.44 -15.22
CA GLY A 188 1.22 4.30 -15.64
C GLY A 188 0.62 2.96 -15.21
N ALA A 189 1.20 1.86 -15.72
CA ALA A 189 0.72 0.53 -15.39
C ALA A 189 1.07 0.17 -13.92
N PRO A 190 0.13 -0.36 -13.11
CA PRO A 190 0.43 -0.84 -11.75
C PRO A 190 1.21 -2.16 -11.78
N ALA A 191 2.01 -2.40 -10.73
CA ALA A 191 2.46 -3.76 -10.42
C ALA A 191 1.24 -4.58 -9.98
N THR A 192 0.87 -5.59 -10.77
CA THR A 192 -0.33 -6.40 -10.49
C THR A 192 0.09 -7.80 -10.06
N PHE A 193 -0.22 -8.17 -8.82
CA PHE A 193 0.00 -9.51 -8.31
C PHE A 193 -1.27 -10.33 -8.48
N VAL A 194 -1.18 -11.36 -9.33
CA VAL A 194 -2.16 -12.43 -9.40
C VAL A 194 -1.71 -13.49 -8.40
N LEU A 195 -2.48 -13.64 -7.33
CA LEU A 195 -2.17 -14.53 -6.22
C LEU A 195 -2.86 -15.87 -6.46
N LEU A 196 -2.07 -16.93 -6.59
CA LEU A 196 -2.55 -18.30 -6.76
C LEU A 196 -2.27 -19.10 -5.50
N ARG A 197 -3.32 -19.62 -4.87
CA ARG A 197 -3.13 -20.67 -3.85
C ARG A 197 -2.67 -21.94 -4.56
N HIS A 198 -1.71 -22.66 -3.99
CA HIS A 198 -1.32 -23.98 -4.51
C HIS A 198 -2.54 -24.90 -4.75
N GLY A 199 -2.39 -25.84 -5.68
CA GLY A 199 -3.36 -26.89 -5.91
C GLY A 199 -3.52 -27.80 -4.68
N GLU A 200 -4.55 -28.61 -4.66
CA GLU A 200 -4.83 -29.52 -3.55
C GLU A 200 -3.63 -30.43 -3.21
N THR A 201 -3.40 -30.62 -1.92
CA THR A 201 -2.50 -31.65 -1.37
C THR A 201 -3.32 -32.68 -0.60
N PRO A 202 -2.77 -33.87 -0.26
CA PRO A 202 -3.47 -34.83 0.58
C PRO A 202 -3.99 -34.26 1.91
N LEU A 203 -3.34 -33.23 2.47
CA LEU A 203 -3.74 -32.59 3.72
C LEU A 203 -4.87 -31.55 3.56
N THR A 204 -5.14 -31.11 2.34
CA THR A 204 -6.07 -30.00 2.06
C THR A 204 -7.54 -30.36 2.36
N PRO A 205 -8.07 -31.53 1.93
CA PRO A 205 -9.45 -31.92 2.26
C PRO A 205 -9.69 -32.06 3.77
N GLU A 206 -8.66 -32.49 4.50
CA GLU A 206 -8.71 -32.67 5.95
C GLU A 206 -8.54 -31.35 6.73
N LYS A 207 -8.27 -30.23 6.03
CA LYS A 207 -8.02 -28.90 6.63
C LYS A 207 -6.94 -28.97 7.73
N ARG A 208 -5.90 -29.77 7.52
CA ARG A 208 -4.76 -29.84 8.43
C ARG A 208 -3.87 -28.61 8.28
N PHE A 209 -3.26 -28.19 9.38
CA PHE A 209 -2.19 -27.22 9.34
C PHE A 209 -1.02 -27.78 8.52
N SER A 210 -0.56 -27.00 7.56
CA SER A 210 0.49 -27.38 6.62
C SER A 210 1.31 -26.14 6.29
N GLY A 211 2.08 -25.69 7.27
CA GLY A 211 2.92 -24.52 7.23
C GLY A 211 4.26 -24.77 6.57
N SER A 212 5.25 -23.96 6.95
CA SER A 212 6.63 -24.09 6.47
C SER A 212 7.54 -24.97 7.33
N GLY A 213 7.10 -25.36 8.54
CA GLY A 213 7.83 -26.28 9.42
C GLY A 213 7.44 -27.76 9.26
N GLY A 214 6.39 -28.05 8.48
CA GLY A 214 5.81 -29.39 8.35
C GLY A 214 6.41 -30.30 7.27
N THR A 215 5.66 -31.33 6.88
CA THR A 215 6.08 -32.44 5.98
C THR A 215 6.21 -32.07 4.49
N ASP A 216 6.08 -30.78 4.14
CA ASP A 216 6.12 -30.22 2.79
C ASP A 216 5.55 -31.12 1.67
N PRO A 217 4.26 -31.50 1.74
CA PRO A 217 3.69 -32.43 0.77
C PRO A 217 3.62 -31.83 -0.63
N SER A 218 3.76 -32.69 -1.63
CA SER A 218 3.47 -32.39 -3.04
C SER A 218 1.96 -32.41 -3.31
N LEU A 219 1.55 -32.07 -4.54
CA LEU A 219 0.16 -32.06 -4.96
C LEU A 219 -0.46 -33.47 -5.01
N SER A 220 -1.77 -33.54 -4.75
CA SER A 220 -2.60 -34.69 -5.13
C SER A 220 -2.84 -34.70 -6.65
N ASP A 221 -3.39 -35.78 -7.18
CA ASP A 221 -3.77 -35.83 -8.61
C ASP A 221 -4.82 -34.76 -8.94
N ILE A 222 -5.76 -34.52 -8.03
CA ILE A 222 -6.72 -33.40 -8.13
C ILE A 222 -5.98 -32.06 -8.16
N GLY A 223 -4.97 -31.88 -7.30
CA GLY A 223 -4.16 -30.66 -7.28
C GLY A 223 -3.40 -30.40 -8.58
N ARG A 224 -2.89 -31.44 -9.24
CA ARG A 224 -2.25 -31.34 -10.56
C ARG A 224 -3.26 -30.93 -11.63
N GLU A 225 -4.43 -31.56 -11.65
CA GLU A 225 -5.50 -31.19 -12.59
C GLU A 225 -5.95 -29.73 -12.39
N GLN A 226 -6.08 -29.30 -11.13
CA GLN A 226 -6.38 -27.91 -10.81
C GLN A 226 -5.31 -26.95 -11.36
N ALA A 227 -4.03 -27.26 -11.16
CA ALA A 227 -2.92 -26.44 -11.67
C ALA A 227 -2.93 -26.36 -13.22
N GLU A 228 -3.22 -27.46 -13.92
CA GLU A 228 -3.39 -27.47 -15.38
C GLU A 228 -4.54 -26.56 -15.84
N ARG A 229 -5.68 -26.61 -15.15
CA ARG A 229 -6.84 -25.74 -15.44
C ARG A 229 -6.53 -24.27 -15.20
N VAL A 230 -5.78 -23.94 -14.14
CA VAL A 230 -5.27 -22.59 -13.89
C VAL A 230 -4.36 -22.14 -15.03
N GLY A 231 -3.39 -22.98 -15.41
CA GLY A 231 -2.46 -22.70 -16.50
C GLY A 231 -3.18 -22.42 -17.81
N ALA A 232 -4.17 -23.25 -18.17
CA ALA A 232 -4.99 -23.03 -19.35
C ALA A 232 -5.80 -21.72 -19.28
N ALA A 233 -6.37 -21.38 -18.12
CA ALA A 233 -7.12 -20.15 -17.93
C ALA A 233 -6.24 -18.89 -18.03
N LEU A 234 -5.06 -18.90 -17.41
CA LEU A 234 -4.11 -17.79 -17.47
C LEU A 234 -3.51 -17.63 -18.87
N ALA A 235 -3.21 -18.74 -19.57
CA ALA A 235 -2.73 -18.71 -20.95
C ALA A 235 -3.75 -18.05 -21.91
N ARG A 236 -5.05 -18.34 -21.72
CA ARG A 236 -6.12 -17.68 -22.49
C ARG A 236 -6.20 -16.17 -22.23
N ARG A 237 -5.91 -15.72 -21.00
CA ARG A 237 -5.90 -14.29 -20.66
C ARG A 237 -4.66 -13.58 -21.21
N GLY A 238 -3.51 -14.26 -21.23
CA GLY A 238 -2.26 -13.76 -21.83
C GLY A 238 -1.63 -12.56 -21.13
N THR A 239 -1.99 -12.28 -19.87
CA THR A 239 -1.52 -11.09 -19.15
C THR A 239 -0.33 -11.32 -18.22
N ILE A 240 -0.04 -12.57 -17.84
CA ILE A 240 1.04 -12.89 -16.91
C ILE A 240 2.40 -12.73 -17.60
N GLN A 241 3.31 -11.98 -16.97
CA GLN A 241 4.64 -11.66 -17.51
C GLN A 241 5.78 -12.29 -16.70
N ALA A 242 5.51 -12.75 -15.48
CA ALA A 242 6.47 -13.43 -14.62
C ALA A 242 5.76 -14.35 -13.62
N VAL A 243 6.45 -15.39 -13.16
CA VAL A 243 5.98 -16.33 -12.13
C VAL A 243 6.96 -16.36 -10.98
N VAL A 244 6.47 -16.16 -9.76
CA VAL A 244 7.24 -16.29 -8.51
C VAL A 244 6.51 -17.26 -7.60
N ALA A 245 7.23 -18.16 -6.95
CA ALA A 245 6.64 -19.17 -6.08
C ALA A 245 7.32 -19.21 -4.71
N SER A 246 6.54 -19.60 -3.71
CA SER A 246 7.08 -20.07 -2.43
C SER A 246 7.98 -21.30 -2.63
N PRO A 247 9.01 -21.50 -1.77
CA PRO A 247 9.93 -22.63 -1.85
C PRO A 247 9.28 -24.00 -1.58
N LEU A 248 8.07 -24.05 -1.00
CA LEU A 248 7.41 -25.30 -0.62
C LEU A 248 7.02 -26.15 -1.84
N ALA A 249 7.11 -27.47 -1.73
CA ALA A 249 6.94 -28.42 -2.83
C ALA A 249 5.62 -28.22 -3.59
N ARG A 250 4.49 -28.15 -2.88
CA ARG A 250 3.16 -27.90 -3.47
C ARG A 250 3.08 -26.60 -4.29
N THR A 251 3.76 -25.52 -3.88
CA THR A 251 3.77 -24.26 -4.63
C THR A 251 4.72 -24.32 -5.82
N ARG A 252 5.87 -24.97 -5.67
CA ARG A 252 6.81 -25.19 -6.79
C ARG A 252 6.19 -26.07 -7.88
N GLU A 253 5.52 -27.15 -7.50
CA GLU A 253 4.84 -28.05 -8.45
C GLU A 253 3.68 -27.33 -9.15
N THR A 254 2.83 -26.60 -8.39
CA THR A 254 1.75 -25.78 -8.98
C THR A 254 2.32 -24.74 -9.96
N ALA A 255 3.36 -24.02 -9.55
CA ALA A 255 3.99 -22.99 -10.38
C ALA A 255 4.64 -23.58 -11.62
N GLY A 256 5.31 -24.74 -11.51
CA GLY A 256 5.94 -25.42 -12.64
C GLY A 256 4.93 -25.82 -13.71
N ILE A 257 3.80 -26.42 -13.31
CA ILE A 257 2.70 -26.78 -14.23
C ILE A 257 2.16 -25.54 -14.95
N VAL A 258 1.85 -24.48 -14.20
CA VAL A 258 1.30 -23.25 -14.77
C VAL A 258 2.31 -22.55 -15.68
N ALA A 259 3.57 -22.43 -15.25
CA ALA A 259 4.62 -21.73 -15.99
C ALA A 259 4.99 -22.45 -17.29
N ALA A 260 5.02 -23.80 -17.28
CA ALA A 260 5.21 -24.59 -18.50
C ALA A 260 4.13 -24.29 -19.54
N ARG A 261 2.87 -24.09 -19.12
CA ARG A 261 1.78 -23.74 -20.01
C ARG A 261 1.88 -22.32 -20.57
N LEU A 262 2.47 -21.40 -19.80
CA LEU A 262 2.67 -20.00 -20.15
C LEU A 262 3.98 -19.75 -20.93
N GLY A 263 4.91 -20.71 -20.94
CA GLY A 263 6.25 -20.53 -21.50
C GLY A 263 7.11 -19.57 -20.69
N LEU A 264 6.97 -19.58 -19.36
CA LEU A 264 7.70 -18.71 -18.42
C LEU A 264 8.56 -19.54 -17.47
N ASP A 265 9.62 -18.92 -16.94
CA ASP A 265 10.40 -19.47 -15.84
C ASP A 265 9.76 -19.16 -14.48
N VAL A 266 10.12 -19.96 -13.46
CA VAL A 266 9.66 -19.79 -12.08
C VAL A 266 10.80 -19.27 -11.21
N ALA A 267 10.67 -18.07 -10.67
CA ALA A 267 11.53 -17.57 -9.61
C ALA A 267 11.05 -18.08 -8.23
N ILE A 268 11.97 -18.37 -7.32
CA ILE A 268 11.64 -18.78 -5.94
C ILE A 268 11.89 -17.62 -4.98
N ASP A 269 10.95 -17.37 -4.07
CA ASP A 269 11.07 -16.37 -3.01
C ASP A 269 10.62 -16.94 -1.65
N ASP A 270 11.56 -17.04 -0.71
CA ASP A 270 11.30 -17.54 0.66
C ASP A 270 10.28 -16.68 1.41
N GLY A 271 10.18 -15.40 1.06
CA GLY A 271 9.20 -14.46 1.60
C GLY A 271 7.75 -14.88 1.36
N LEU A 272 7.49 -15.74 0.36
CA LEU A 272 6.17 -16.27 0.04
C LEU A 272 5.80 -17.56 0.79
N ARG A 273 6.64 -18.08 1.70
CA ARG A 273 6.32 -19.29 2.48
C ARG A 273 5.06 -19.14 3.34
N GLU A 274 4.36 -20.26 3.57
CA GLU A 274 3.25 -20.32 4.52
C GLU A 274 3.74 -20.05 5.94
N THR A 275 2.84 -19.54 6.79
CA THR A 275 3.07 -19.42 8.23
C THR A 275 3.57 -20.74 8.80
N ASP A 276 4.60 -20.69 9.64
CA ASP A 276 5.06 -21.83 10.42
C ASP A 276 4.09 -22.09 11.58
N PHE A 277 3.45 -23.25 11.61
CA PHE A 277 2.47 -23.59 12.65
C PHE A 277 3.07 -24.36 13.83
N GLY A 278 4.40 -24.50 13.91
CA GLY A 278 5.09 -25.14 15.03
C GLY A 278 4.62 -26.57 15.28
N ALA A 279 4.23 -26.88 16.52
CA ALA A 279 3.75 -28.21 16.90
C ALA A 279 2.38 -28.59 16.31
N TRP A 280 1.69 -27.66 15.65
CA TRP A 280 0.39 -27.93 15.04
C TRP A 280 0.48 -28.51 13.63
N GLU A 281 1.68 -28.52 13.03
CA GLU A 281 1.92 -29.08 11.71
C GLU A 281 1.36 -30.49 11.57
N GLY A 282 0.58 -30.72 10.51
CA GLY A 282 -0.09 -31.99 10.24
C GLY A 282 -1.32 -32.28 11.10
N LEU A 283 -1.65 -31.46 12.10
CA LEU A 283 -2.88 -31.62 12.89
C LEU A 283 -4.06 -30.92 12.24
N THR A 284 -5.27 -31.45 12.46
CA THR A 284 -6.51 -30.74 12.17
C THR A 284 -6.78 -29.68 13.24
N PHE A 285 -7.60 -28.69 12.93
CA PHE A 285 -8.06 -27.72 13.92
C PHE A 285 -8.77 -28.38 15.12
N GLY A 286 -9.44 -29.51 14.90
CA GLY A 286 -10.05 -30.32 15.97
C GLY A 286 -9.01 -30.88 16.93
N GLU A 287 -7.99 -31.54 16.39
CA GLU A 287 -6.89 -32.11 17.17
C GLU A 287 -6.08 -31.04 17.91
N VAL A 288 -5.84 -29.87 17.30
CA VAL A 288 -5.17 -28.75 17.97
C VAL A 288 -6.01 -28.26 19.16
N ARG A 289 -7.32 -28.08 18.98
CA ARG A 289 -8.19 -27.64 20.08
C ARG A 289 -8.25 -28.64 21.23
N GLU A 290 -8.16 -29.94 20.93
CA GLU A 290 -8.13 -30.99 21.95
C GLU A 290 -6.80 -31.02 22.70
N ARG A 291 -5.67 -30.88 21.99
CA ARG A 291 -4.32 -31.03 22.56
C ARG A 291 -3.75 -29.74 23.17
N TYR A 292 -4.11 -28.59 22.62
CA TYR A 292 -3.54 -27.27 22.94
C TYR A 292 -4.64 -26.18 23.02
N PRO A 293 -5.69 -26.33 23.86
CA PRO A 293 -6.83 -25.41 23.88
C PRO A 293 -6.43 -23.96 24.21
N ASP A 294 -5.63 -23.76 25.26
CA ASP A 294 -5.25 -22.43 25.73
C ASP A 294 -4.36 -21.68 24.71
N ASP A 295 -3.41 -22.39 24.08
CA ASP A 295 -2.54 -21.84 23.05
C ASP A 295 -3.35 -21.46 21.80
N LEU A 296 -4.33 -22.30 21.41
CA LEU A 296 -5.20 -22.02 20.27
C LEU A 296 -6.09 -20.79 20.52
N ASP A 297 -6.71 -20.70 21.69
CA ASP A 297 -7.55 -19.55 22.06
C ASP A 297 -6.73 -18.26 22.09
N THR A 298 -5.52 -18.31 22.63
CA THR A 298 -4.59 -17.18 22.65
C THR A 298 -4.18 -16.76 21.24
N TRP A 299 -3.82 -17.71 20.38
CA TRP A 299 -3.40 -17.44 18.99
C TRP A 299 -4.52 -16.86 18.11
N LEU A 300 -5.77 -17.19 18.39
CA LEU A 300 -6.93 -16.61 17.71
C LEU A 300 -7.28 -15.20 18.20
N ALA A 301 -7.01 -14.91 19.48
CA ALA A 301 -7.35 -13.64 20.12
C ALA A 301 -6.25 -12.58 19.97
N ASP A 302 -4.99 -12.98 19.93
CA ASP A 302 -3.82 -12.10 19.87
C ASP A 302 -2.99 -12.36 18.60
N PRO A 303 -2.89 -11.40 17.67
CA PRO A 303 -2.12 -11.57 16.43
C PRO A 303 -0.59 -11.68 16.66
N GLU A 304 -0.09 -11.30 17.83
CA GLU A 304 1.33 -11.46 18.22
C GLU A 304 1.62 -12.84 18.81
N ALA A 305 0.60 -13.55 19.29
CA ALA A 305 0.77 -14.87 19.85
C ALA A 305 1.29 -15.85 18.79
N ARG A 306 2.16 -16.75 19.24
CA ARG A 306 2.77 -17.80 18.42
C ARG A 306 2.08 -19.12 18.68
N PRO A 307 1.99 -20.00 17.67
CA PRO A 307 1.53 -21.37 17.89
C PRO A 307 2.49 -22.11 18.82
N THR A 308 2.01 -23.19 19.45
CA THR A 308 2.82 -24.04 20.32
C THR A 308 4.13 -24.44 19.62
N GLY A 309 5.28 -24.30 20.29
CA GLY A 309 6.57 -24.67 19.71
C GLY A 309 7.25 -23.58 18.84
N ASP A 310 6.89 -22.32 19.06
CA ASP A 310 7.59 -21.13 18.53
C ASP A 310 7.52 -20.91 17.00
N GLY A 311 6.41 -21.31 16.39
CA GLY A 311 6.10 -20.96 15.00
C GLY A 311 5.85 -19.47 14.77
N GLU A 312 5.43 -19.09 13.57
CA GLU A 312 5.20 -17.68 13.21
C GLU A 312 3.85 -17.18 13.76
N SER A 313 3.87 -16.01 14.41
CA SER A 313 2.65 -15.25 14.68
C SER A 313 2.07 -14.64 13.40
N PHE A 314 0.81 -14.17 13.45
CA PHE A 314 0.24 -13.44 12.33
C PHE A 314 0.97 -12.12 12.06
N VAL A 315 1.48 -11.44 13.09
CA VAL A 315 2.31 -10.23 12.91
C VAL A 315 3.65 -10.56 12.28
N ALA A 316 4.33 -11.62 12.71
CA ALA A 316 5.59 -12.04 12.09
C ALA A 316 5.40 -12.36 10.60
N THR A 317 4.33 -13.11 10.28
CA THR A 317 3.94 -13.39 8.89
C THR A 317 3.64 -12.09 8.12
N ALA A 318 2.88 -11.16 8.71
CA ALA A 318 2.53 -9.89 8.07
C ALA A 318 3.75 -9.02 7.75
N THR A 319 4.70 -8.93 8.67
CA THR A 319 5.96 -8.20 8.47
C THR A 319 6.77 -8.80 7.32
N ARG A 320 6.91 -10.14 7.28
CA ARG A 320 7.58 -10.84 6.18
C ARG A 320 6.90 -10.61 4.84
N ILE A 321 5.58 -10.71 4.79
CA ILE A 321 4.81 -10.50 3.55
C ILE A 321 4.84 -9.05 3.10
N ALA A 322 4.83 -8.06 4.00
CA ALA A 322 4.98 -6.66 3.64
C ALA A 322 6.36 -6.37 3.00
N ALA A 323 7.44 -6.88 3.61
CA ALA A 323 8.78 -6.74 3.04
C ALA A 323 8.90 -7.43 1.67
N THR A 324 8.30 -8.62 1.52
CA THR A 324 8.25 -9.36 0.26
C THR A 324 7.45 -8.62 -0.81
N ARG A 325 6.29 -8.07 -0.44
CA ARG A 325 5.45 -7.23 -1.30
C ARG A 325 6.27 -6.05 -1.85
N ASP A 326 6.94 -5.30 -0.98
CA ASP A 326 7.65 -4.08 -1.38
C ASP A 326 8.82 -4.41 -2.31
N LYS A 327 9.58 -5.47 -1.99
CA LYS A 327 10.62 -6.03 -2.88
C LYS A 327 10.06 -6.38 -4.26
N LEU A 328 8.94 -7.11 -4.32
CA LEU A 328 8.34 -7.55 -5.58
C LEU A 328 7.70 -6.40 -6.37
N ILE A 329 7.14 -5.39 -5.71
CA ILE A 329 6.59 -4.20 -6.37
C ILE A 329 7.73 -3.48 -7.08
N ALA A 330 8.87 -3.28 -6.40
CA ALA A 330 10.03 -2.64 -7.00
C ALA A 330 10.60 -3.46 -8.17
N ALA A 331 10.69 -4.79 -8.03
CA ALA A 331 11.25 -5.66 -9.07
C ALA A 331 10.36 -5.79 -10.31
N TYR A 332 9.04 -5.65 -10.16
CA TYR A 332 8.06 -5.90 -11.21
C TYR A 332 7.11 -4.73 -11.46
N ALA A 333 7.61 -3.50 -11.29
CA ALA A 333 6.87 -2.28 -11.57
C ALA A 333 6.24 -2.30 -12.97
N GLY A 334 4.94 -2.02 -13.05
CA GLY A 334 4.16 -2.03 -14.30
C GLY A 334 3.91 -3.41 -14.93
N ARG A 335 4.27 -4.50 -14.26
CA ARG A 335 4.07 -5.87 -14.77
C ARG A 335 2.96 -6.59 -14.03
N THR A 336 2.36 -7.58 -14.68
CA THR A 336 1.47 -8.54 -14.02
C THR A 336 2.22 -9.82 -13.71
N VAL A 337 2.32 -10.16 -12.42
CA VAL A 337 3.12 -11.27 -11.89
C VAL A 337 2.20 -12.28 -11.23
N LEU A 338 2.39 -13.55 -11.53
CA LEU A 338 1.75 -14.64 -10.81
C LEU A 338 2.58 -14.98 -9.57
N LEU A 339 2.00 -14.86 -8.38
CA LEU A 339 2.58 -15.30 -7.11
C LEU A 339 1.89 -16.58 -6.64
N VAL A 340 2.61 -17.70 -6.68
CA VAL A 340 2.10 -19.02 -6.25
C VAL A 340 2.48 -19.26 -4.79
N THR A 341 1.50 -19.22 -3.90
CA THR A 341 1.70 -19.21 -2.45
C THR A 341 0.53 -19.89 -1.73
N HIS A 342 0.26 -19.52 -0.48
CA HIS A 342 -0.55 -20.25 0.47
C HIS A 342 -1.64 -19.38 1.09
N VAL A 343 -2.42 -19.93 2.02
CA VAL A 343 -3.61 -19.27 2.55
C VAL A 343 -3.25 -18.01 3.32
N THR A 344 -2.30 -18.10 4.27
CA THR A 344 -1.97 -16.94 5.13
C THR A 344 -1.29 -15.81 4.36
N PRO A 345 -0.28 -16.06 3.49
CA PRO A 345 0.27 -15.06 2.59
C PRO A 345 -0.77 -14.34 1.72
N ILE A 346 -1.68 -15.06 1.04
CA ILE A 346 -2.67 -14.43 0.15
C ILE A 346 -3.60 -13.52 0.95
N LYS A 347 -4.14 -14.03 2.07
CA LYS A 347 -5.01 -13.22 2.95
C LYS A 347 -4.27 -12.00 3.47
N THR A 348 -2.98 -12.12 3.73
CA THR A 348 -2.15 -11.01 4.21
C THR A 348 -1.92 -9.95 3.13
N PHE A 349 -1.61 -10.35 1.88
CA PHE A 349 -1.54 -9.41 0.76
C PHE A 349 -2.85 -8.63 0.59
N VAL A 350 -3.98 -9.33 0.62
CA VAL A 350 -5.32 -8.73 0.49
C VAL A 350 -5.62 -7.80 1.66
N ARG A 351 -5.36 -8.24 2.90
CA ARG A 351 -5.53 -7.42 4.11
C ARG A 351 -4.73 -6.13 4.01
N LEU A 352 -3.43 -6.23 3.69
CA LEU A 352 -2.53 -5.07 3.58
C LEU A 352 -2.99 -4.11 2.48
N ALA A 353 -3.45 -4.64 1.34
CA ALA A 353 -3.98 -3.83 0.25
C ALA A 353 -5.27 -3.08 0.60
N LEU A 354 -6.13 -3.67 1.42
CA LEU A 354 -7.37 -3.04 1.89
C LEU A 354 -7.18 -2.13 3.10
N GLY A 355 -5.98 -2.09 3.69
CA GLY A 355 -5.76 -1.47 5.00
C GLY A 355 -6.63 -2.08 6.10
N ALA A 356 -6.96 -3.37 5.98
CA ALA A 356 -7.90 -4.05 6.85
C ALA A 356 -7.26 -4.50 8.17
N PRO A 357 -8.02 -4.55 9.28
CA PRO A 357 -7.48 -4.96 10.57
C PRO A 357 -7.18 -6.48 10.59
N PRO A 358 -6.31 -6.97 11.50
CA PRO A 358 -5.83 -8.36 11.53
C PRO A 358 -6.93 -9.43 11.49
N GLU A 359 -8.06 -9.19 12.15
CA GLU A 359 -9.18 -10.13 12.29
C GLU A 359 -9.84 -10.44 10.94
N SER A 360 -9.58 -9.62 9.92
CA SER A 360 -10.05 -9.84 8.55
C SER A 360 -9.50 -11.14 7.95
N LEU A 361 -8.34 -11.64 8.43
CA LEU A 361 -7.78 -12.94 8.02
C LEU A 361 -8.77 -14.09 8.24
N PHE A 362 -9.58 -14.02 9.30
CA PHE A 362 -10.58 -15.05 9.63
C PHE A 362 -11.89 -14.89 8.86
N ARG A 363 -12.05 -13.81 8.09
CA ARG A 363 -13.26 -13.49 7.31
C ARG A 363 -13.07 -13.71 5.81
N MET A 364 -11.92 -14.22 5.41
CA MET A 364 -11.60 -14.57 4.02
C MET A 364 -11.55 -16.08 3.87
N GLU A 365 -12.17 -16.59 2.81
CA GLU A 365 -12.06 -17.99 2.41
C GLU A 365 -11.25 -18.09 1.12
N LEU A 366 -10.38 -19.11 1.04
CA LEU A 366 -9.57 -19.38 -0.14
C LEU A 366 -9.63 -20.88 -0.44
N SER A 367 -10.15 -21.24 -1.61
CA SER A 367 -10.17 -22.61 -2.13
C SER A 367 -8.81 -22.98 -2.74
N ALA A 368 -8.49 -24.28 -2.82
CA ALA A 368 -7.29 -24.75 -3.53
C ALA A 368 -7.32 -24.27 -4.99
N ALA A 369 -6.15 -23.93 -5.54
CA ALA A 369 -6.01 -23.36 -6.89
C ALA A 369 -6.83 -22.08 -7.18
N SER A 370 -7.34 -21.39 -6.16
CA SER A 370 -8.08 -20.14 -6.39
C SER A 370 -7.17 -18.98 -6.74
N LEU A 371 -7.72 -18.06 -7.54
CA LEU A 371 -7.05 -16.82 -7.97
C LEU A 371 -7.59 -15.62 -7.19
N SER A 372 -6.69 -14.78 -6.72
CA SER A 372 -6.99 -13.44 -6.23
C SER A 372 -6.09 -12.44 -6.96
N ALA A 373 -6.41 -11.15 -6.96
CA ALA A 373 -5.63 -10.15 -7.67
C ALA A 373 -5.56 -8.84 -6.91
N VAL A 374 -4.35 -8.31 -6.78
CA VAL A 374 -4.08 -7.02 -6.15
C VAL A 374 -3.21 -6.18 -7.10
N ALA A 375 -3.64 -4.96 -7.38
CA ALA A 375 -2.85 -3.99 -8.13
C ALA A 375 -2.28 -2.94 -7.17
N TYR A 376 -0.98 -2.67 -7.27
CA TYR A 376 -0.25 -1.66 -6.51
C TYR A 376 0.21 -0.53 -7.43
N TYR A 377 -0.11 0.70 -7.05
CA TYR A 377 0.15 1.91 -7.84
C TYR A 377 1.33 2.69 -7.25
N ALA A 378 1.96 3.54 -8.06
CA ALA A 378 3.13 4.31 -7.66
C ALA A 378 2.84 5.33 -6.53
N ASP A 379 1.58 5.75 -6.35
CA ASP A 379 1.12 6.61 -5.25
C ASP A 379 0.98 5.85 -3.91
N GLY A 380 1.41 4.59 -3.86
CA GLY A 380 1.27 3.72 -2.68
C GLY A 380 -0.14 3.16 -2.50
N ASN A 381 -1.09 3.50 -3.38
CA ASN A 381 -2.43 2.96 -3.31
C ASN A 381 -2.46 1.50 -3.80
N ALA A 382 -3.45 0.75 -3.33
CA ALA A 382 -3.67 -0.63 -3.74
C ALA A 382 -5.15 -0.88 -4.04
N SER A 383 -5.42 -1.84 -4.94
CA SER A 383 -6.77 -2.24 -5.32
C SER A 383 -6.86 -3.76 -5.39
N VAL A 384 -7.73 -4.34 -4.57
CA VAL A 384 -8.11 -5.76 -4.70
C VAL A 384 -9.13 -5.89 -5.81
N ARG A 385 -8.73 -6.54 -6.91
CA ARG A 385 -9.55 -6.70 -8.12
C ARG A 385 -10.31 -8.03 -8.16
N LEU A 386 -9.83 -9.02 -7.41
CA LEU A 386 -10.38 -10.37 -7.39
C LEU A 386 -10.04 -11.04 -6.05
N LEU A 387 -10.96 -11.83 -5.52
CA LEU A 387 -10.74 -12.66 -4.33
C LEU A 387 -11.38 -14.03 -4.54
N ASN A 388 -10.59 -15.08 -4.35
CA ASN A 388 -11.04 -16.48 -4.36
C ASN A 388 -11.80 -16.96 -5.62
N ASP A 389 -11.39 -16.53 -6.81
CA ASP A 389 -11.99 -17.00 -8.06
C ASP A 389 -11.59 -18.45 -8.36
N THR A 390 -12.60 -19.28 -8.59
CA THR A 390 -12.48 -20.70 -8.96
C THR A 390 -13.23 -21.03 -10.24
N SER A 391 -13.63 -20.01 -11.02
CA SER A 391 -14.41 -20.20 -12.26
C SER A 391 -13.74 -21.14 -13.28
N HIS A 392 -12.41 -21.21 -13.29
CA HIS A 392 -11.63 -22.10 -14.15
C HIS A 392 -11.68 -23.59 -13.75
N LEU A 393 -12.24 -23.91 -12.57
CA LEU A 393 -12.40 -25.28 -12.09
C LEU A 393 -13.78 -25.87 -12.41
N ARG A 394 -14.69 -25.07 -12.98
CA ARG A 394 -16.08 -25.48 -13.25
C ARG A 394 -16.28 -25.95 -14.68
#